data_AF-A0A7C5SQJ5-F1
#
_entry.id   AF-A0A7C5SQJ5-F1
#
_cell.length_a   1.000
_cell.length_b   1.000
_cell.length_c   1.000
_cell.angle_alpha   90.00
_cell.angle_beta   90.00
_cell.angle_gamma   90.00
#
_symmetry.space_group_name_H-M   'P 1'
#
loop_
_entity.id
_entity.type
_entity.pdbx_description
1 polymer ?
#
loop_
_entity_poly.entity_id
_entity_poly.type
_entity_poly.pdbx_seq_one_letter_code
_entity_poly.pdbx_strand_id
1 'polypeptide(L)'
;MSNNLEKLKALTGKLEKKLSQQESLFDFEEKLQTSVEPTKPKEIDLGSIVAEKNDNLNRFKILFDTLEIGQKCPVFERVFDYKAMNLSGIGLKEDDFGEVRPGKYIQIIAISYESDGKEKKKAKNISLGYFGKSDSLEKEKKSDIIEFVLRWRYEKAFQNLEHYKELIDKLNTL
;
A
#
# COMPACT_ATOMS: atom_id res chain seq x y z
N MET A 1 -49.95 9.77 -1.71
CA MET A 1 -49.26 8.83 -0.78
C MET A 1 -48.44 7.86 -1.62
N SER A 2 -47.22 8.25 -2.05
CA SER A 2 -46.46 7.48 -3.05
C SER A 2 -44.95 7.46 -2.79
N ASN A 3 -44.50 7.60 -1.54
CA ASN A 3 -43.08 7.81 -1.21
C ASN A 3 -42.33 6.52 -0.80
N ASN A 4 -43.05 5.41 -0.54
CA ASN A 4 -42.42 4.14 -0.14
C ASN A 4 -42.11 3.21 -1.32
N LEU A 5 -42.92 3.24 -2.39
CA LEU A 5 -42.71 2.37 -3.55
C LEU A 5 -41.48 2.81 -4.36
N GLU A 6 -41.24 4.12 -4.48
CA GLU A 6 -40.05 4.67 -5.16
C GLU A 6 -38.77 4.37 -4.39
N LYS A 7 -38.81 4.41 -3.05
CA LYS A 7 -37.68 4.03 -2.19
C LYS A 7 -37.33 2.55 -2.32
N LEU A 8 -38.33 1.67 -2.39
CA LEU A 8 -38.12 0.24 -2.61
C LEU A 8 -37.48 -0.02 -3.98
N LYS A 9 -37.97 0.63 -5.05
CA LYS A 9 -37.36 0.53 -6.40
C LYS A 9 -35.93 1.06 -6.45
N ALA A 10 -35.63 2.13 -5.70
CA ALA A 10 -34.28 2.67 -5.61
C ALA A 10 -33.31 1.75 -4.83
N LEU A 11 -33.82 1.04 -3.81
CA LEU A 11 -33.06 0.06 -3.05
C LEU A 11 -32.79 -1.21 -3.87
N THR A 12 -33.78 -1.71 -4.60
CA THR A 12 -33.61 -2.89 -5.48
C THR A 12 -32.63 -2.60 -6.61
N GLY A 13 -32.73 -1.44 -7.26
CA GLY A 13 -31.77 -1.05 -8.32
C GLY A 13 -30.33 -0.89 -7.81
N LYS A 14 -30.13 -0.48 -6.54
CA LYS A 14 -28.79 -0.42 -5.92
C LYS A 14 -28.24 -1.80 -5.56
N LEU A 15 -29.11 -2.76 -5.21
CA LEU A 15 -28.72 -4.14 -4.93
C LEU A 15 -28.33 -4.87 -6.22
N GLU A 16 -29.11 -4.73 -7.28
CA GLU A 16 -28.82 -5.30 -8.61
C GLU A 16 -27.50 -4.76 -9.17
N LYS A 17 -27.23 -3.46 -9.01
CA LYS A 17 -25.96 -2.85 -9.44
C LYS A 17 -24.76 -3.34 -8.63
N LYS A 18 -24.94 -3.71 -7.36
CA LYS A 18 -23.87 -4.31 -6.54
C LYS A 18 -23.64 -5.78 -6.90
N LEU A 19 -24.71 -6.53 -7.17
CA LEU A 19 -24.64 -7.92 -7.63
C LEU A 19 -23.93 -8.01 -8.99
N SER A 20 -24.25 -7.14 -9.95
CA SER A 20 -23.58 -7.15 -11.26
C SER A 20 -22.12 -6.70 -11.19
N GLN A 21 -21.77 -5.79 -10.28
CA GLN A 21 -20.37 -5.45 -10.01
C GLN A 21 -19.61 -6.62 -9.39
N GLN A 22 -20.26 -7.39 -8.50
CA GLN A 22 -19.66 -8.56 -7.86
C GLN A 22 -19.51 -9.73 -8.84
N GLU A 23 -20.48 -9.98 -9.71
CA GLU A 23 -20.39 -10.97 -10.80
C GLU A 23 -19.28 -10.61 -11.80
N SER A 24 -19.11 -9.33 -12.14
CA SER A 24 -18.00 -8.89 -13.01
C SER A 24 -16.60 -9.05 -12.38
N LEU A 25 -16.51 -9.06 -11.04
CA LEU A 25 -15.28 -9.32 -10.29
C LEU A 25 -14.95 -10.82 -10.28
N PHE A 26 -15.96 -11.68 -10.18
CA PHE A 26 -15.80 -13.14 -10.27
C PHE A 26 -15.43 -13.61 -11.69
N ASP A 27 -16.01 -13.01 -12.74
CA ASP A 27 -15.63 -13.26 -14.14
C ASP A 27 -14.17 -12.87 -14.45
N PHE A 28 -13.63 -11.88 -13.73
CA PHE A 28 -12.22 -11.48 -13.83
C PHE A 28 -11.31 -12.47 -13.11
N GLU A 29 -11.71 -12.98 -11.94
CA GLU A 29 -10.97 -14.01 -11.21
C GLU A 29 -10.96 -15.36 -11.95
N GLU A 30 -12.04 -15.74 -12.63
CA GLU A 30 -12.13 -17.00 -13.38
C GLU A 30 -11.30 -16.96 -14.68
N LYS A 31 -11.19 -15.80 -15.34
CA LYS A 31 -10.31 -15.61 -16.51
C LYS A 31 -8.83 -15.59 -16.17
N LEU A 32 -8.44 -15.26 -14.94
CA LEU A 32 -7.04 -15.31 -14.48
C LEU A 32 -6.55 -16.73 -14.17
N GLN A 33 -7.45 -17.71 -14.02
CA GLN A 33 -7.09 -19.08 -13.63
C GLN A 33 -6.90 -20.06 -14.81
N THR A 34 -7.16 -19.65 -16.06
CA THR A 34 -7.14 -20.58 -17.22
C THR A 34 -6.00 -20.39 -18.22
N SER A 35 -5.00 -19.54 -17.95
CA SER A 35 -3.81 -19.42 -18.82
C SER A 35 -2.49 -19.38 -18.04
N VAL A 36 -2.23 -20.39 -17.22
CA VAL A 36 -0.88 -20.64 -16.71
C VAL A 36 -0.42 -21.98 -17.26
N GLU A 37 0.31 -21.95 -18.38
CA GLU A 37 1.17 -23.06 -18.75
C GLU A 37 2.07 -23.40 -17.55
N PRO A 38 2.34 -24.69 -17.25
CA PRO A 38 3.21 -25.07 -16.14
C PRO A 38 4.64 -24.61 -16.46
N THR A 39 4.95 -23.39 -16.06
CA THR A 39 6.32 -22.88 -16.09
C THR A 39 7.10 -23.64 -15.03
N LYS A 40 8.18 -24.30 -15.48
CA LYS A 40 9.15 -24.98 -14.62
C LYS A 40 9.48 -24.10 -13.40
N PRO A 41 9.64 -24.67 -12.19
CA PRO A 41 10.06 -23.89 -11.04
C PRO A 41 11.36 -23.17 -11.39
N LYS A 42 11.29 -21.84 -11.44
CA LYS A 42 12.46 -20.99 -11.60
C LYS A 42 13.32 -21.24 -10.36
N GLU A 43 14.57 -21.69 -10.55
CA GLU A 43 15.52 -21.75 -9.45
C GLU A 43 15.59 -20.36 -8.79
N ILE A 44 15.22 -20.32 -7.51
CA ILE A 44 15.25 -19.09 -6.73
C ILE A 44 16.70 -18.87 -6.33
N ASP A 45 17.36 -17.90 -6.96
CA ASP A 45 18.69 -17.47 -6.51
C ASP A 45 18.56 -16.65 -5.23
N LEU A 46 18.79 -17.30 -4.09
CA LEU A 46 18.79 -16.65 -2.78
C LEU A 46 19.83 -15.51 -2.71
N GLY A 47 20.93 -15.59 -3.44
CA GLY A 47 21.94 -14.54 -3.51
C GLY A 47 21.39 -13.26 -4.15
N SER A 48 20.68 -13.40 -5.28
CA SER A 48 20.00 -12.30 -5.96
C SER A 48 18.96 -11.61 -5.08
N ILE A 49 18.13 -12.38 -4.36
CA ILE A 49 17.10 -11.82 -3.48
C ILE A 49 17.71 -10.98 -2.35
N VAL A 50 18.80 -11.46 -1.73
CA VAL A 50 19.48 -10.72 -0.65
C VAL A 50 20.10 -9.43 -1.19
N ALA A 51 20.71 -9.47 -2.37
CA ALA A 51 21.27 -8.29 -3.02
C ALA A 51 20.17 -7.25 -3.32
N GLU A 52 19.06 -7.67 -3.96
CA GLU A 52 17.92 -6.80 -4.28
C GLU A 52 17.32 -6.14 -3.04
N LYS A 53 17.21 -6.88 -1.93
CA LYS A 53 16.73 -6.34 -0.66
C LYS A 53 17.67 -5.27 -0.10
N ASN A 54 18.97 -5.52 -0.10
CA ASN A 54 19.96 -4.57 0.39
C ASN A 54 19.96 -3.29 -0.47
N ASP A 55 19.87 -3.44 -1.79
CA ASP A 55 19.76 -2.31 -2.72
C ASP A 55 18.49 -1.50 -2.47
N ASN A 56 17.37 -2.20 -2.21
CA ASN A 56 16.13 -1.54 -1.84
C ASN A 56 16.25 -0.73 -0.55
N LEU A 57 16.78 -1.33 0.52
CA LEU A 57 16.96 -0.67 1.81
C LEU A 57 17.91 0.53 1.70
N ASN A 58 19.01 0.39 0.97
CA ASN A 58 19.99 1.46 0.77
C ASN A 58 19.34 2.66 0.08
N ARG A 59 18.62 2.44 -1.03
CA ARG A 59 17.94 3.53 -1.73
C ARG A 59 16.77 4.10 -0.91
N PHE A 60 16.05 3.27 -0.16
CA PHE A 60 14.99 3.73 0.73
C PHE A 60 15.54 4.64 1.84
N LYS A 61 16.71 4.32 2.40
CA LYS A 61 17.41 5.17 3.38
C LYS A 61 17.83 6.51 2.78
N ILE A 62 18.37 6.52 1.56
CA ILE A 62 18.69 7.77 0.85
C ILE A 62 17.43 8.63 0.69
N LEU A 63 16.31 8.06 0.26
CA LEU A 63 15.05 8.79 0.10
C LEU A 63 14.49 9.29 1.43
N PHE A 64 14.66 8.52 2.51
CA PHE A 64 14.25 8.93 3.85
C PHE A 64 14.95 10.22 4.28
N ASP A 65 16.25 10.33 4.02
CA ASP A 65 17.04 11.52 4.31
C ASP A 65 16.68 12.68 3.36
N THR A 66 16.62 12.42 2.04
CA THR A 66 16.29 13.42 1.00
C THR A 66 14.91 14.05 1.21
N LEU A 67 13.91 13.27 1.64
CA LEU A 67 12.55 13.74 1.88
C LEU A 67 12.34 14.25 3.32
N GLU A 68 13.40 14.28 4.14
CA GLU A 68 13.39 14.75 5.52
C GLU A 68 12.36 14.04 6.41
N ILE A 69 12.10 12.75 6.14
CA ILE A 69 11.10 11.96 6.89
C ILE A 69 11.50 11.83 8.36
N GLY A 70 12.80 11.90 8.66
CA GLY A 70 13.36 11.95 10.01
C GLY A 70 12.75 13.03 10.91
N GLN A 71 12.25 14.13 10.35
CA GLN A 71 11.59 15.20 11.12
C GLN A 71 10.30 14.72 11.80
N LYS A 72 9.63 13.69 11.26
CA LYS A 72 8.41 13.09 11.81
C LYS A 72 8.61 11.70 12.38
N CYS A 73 9.60 10.97 11.86
CA CYS A 73 9.98 9.64 12.32
C CYS A 73 11.49 9.61 12.59
N PRO A 74 11.99 10.04 13.76
CA PRO A 74 13.43 10.28 13.98
C PRO A 74 14.34 9.06 13.83
N VAL A 75 13.78 7.85 13.94
CA VAL A 75 14.52 6.60 13.83
C VAL A 75 14.04 5.90 12.56
N PHE A 76 14.97 5.63 11.63
CA PHE A 76 14.65 5.04 10.33
C PHE A 76 13.92 3.70 10.48
N GLU A 77 14.40 2.82 11.36
CA GLU A 77 13.85 1.48 11.56
C GLU A 77 12.38 1.53 12.00
N ARG A 78 11.98 2.59 12.72
CA ARG A 78 10.60 2.79 13.18
C ARG A 78 9.62 3.12 12.07
N VAL A 79 10.10 3.48 10.87
CA VAL A 79 9.23 3.64 9.71
C VAL A 79 8.52 2.33 9.36
N PHE A 80 9.09 1.20 9.74
CA PHE A 80 8.47 -0.11 9.54
C PHE A 80 7.49 -0.49 10.65
N ASP A 81 7.37 0.28 11.74
CA ASP A 81 6.34 0.04 12.77
C ASP A 81 4.93 0.35 12.25
N TYR A 82 4.83 1.23 11.25
CA TYR A 82 3.58 1.58 10.61
C TYR A 82 2.95 0.39 9.90
N LYS A 83 1.62 0.33 9.95
CA LYS A 83 0.83 -0.76 9.35
C LYS A 83 0.55 -0.53 7.87
N ALA A 84 0.44 0.72 7.46
CA ALA A 84 0.26 1.09 6.07
C ALA A 84 0.90 2.45 5.81
N MET A 85 1.21 2.69 4.53
CA MET A 85 1.68 3.97 4.04
C MET A 85 0.97 4.31 2.74
N ASN A 86 0.38 5.51 2.72
CA ASN A 86 -0.42 6.05 1.64
C ASN A 86 0.18 7.35 1.13
N LEU A 87 -0.04 7.60 -0.16
CA LEU A 87 0.31 8.84 -0.83
C LEU A 87 -0.98 9.58 -1.19
N SER A 88 -1.07 10.84 -0.77
CA SER A 88 -2.13 11.76 -1.18
C SER A 88 -1.61 12.65 -2.31
N GLY A 89 -2.51 13.07 -3.20
CA GLY A 89 -2.21 14.04 -4.26
C GLY A 89 -1.56 13.46 -5.53
N ILE A 90 -1.06 12.22 -5.50
CA ILE A 90 -0.52 11.49 -6.65
C ILE A 90 -1.15 10.10 -6.71
N GLY A 91 -1.54 9.66 -7.90
CA GLY A 91 -2.04 8.31 -8.14
C GLY A 91 -0.94 7.24 -8.04
N LEU A 92 -1.30 6.10 -7.48
CA LEU A 92 -0.42 4.93 -7.30
C LEU A 92 -1.05 3.65 -7.85
N LYS A 93 -2.24 3.73 -8.44
CA LYS A 93 -2.87 2.59 -9.09
C LYS A 93 -2.41 2.54 -10.54
N GLU A 94 -2.59 1.41 -11.18
CA GLU A 94 -2.17 1.19 -12.56
C GLU A 94 -2.84 2.19 -13.53
N ASP A 95 -4.11 2.52 -13.29
CA ASP A 95 -4.92 3.42 -14.11
C ASP A 95 -4.60 4.91 -13.91
N ASP A 96 -3.95 5.29 -12.80
CA ASP A 96 -3.63 6.69 -12.47
C ASP A 96 -2.17 6.90 -12.02
N PHE A 97 -1.27 5.97 -12.37
CA PHE A 97 0.07 5.94 -11.79
C PHE A 97 0.88 7.20 -12.10
N GLY A 98 1.31 7.91 -11.04
CA GLY A 98 2.08 9.15 -11.16
C GLY A 98 1.24 10.37 -11.55
N GLU A 99 -0.07 10.20 -11.80
CA GLU A 99 -0.94 11.32 -12.14
C GLU A 99 -1.14 12.23 -10.93
N VAL A 100 -0.88 13.52 -11.16
CA VAL A 100 -1.08 14.58 -10.19
C VAL A 100 -2.57 14.92 -10.12
N ARG A 101 -3.14 14.91 -8.90
CA ARG A 101 -4.54 15.28 -8.67
C ARG A 101 -4.65 16.79 -8.45
N PRO A 102 -5.26 17.56 -9.37
CA PRO A 102 -5.28 19.02 -9.29
C PRO A 102 -5.92 19.54 -8.01
N GLY A 103 -5.32 20.58 -7.43
CA GLY A 103 -5.81 21.20 -6.19
C GLY A 103 -5.65 20.34 -4.93
N LYS A 104 -4.99 19.17 -5.02
CA LYS A 104 -4.65 18.34 -3.86
C LYS A 104 -3.22 18.63 -3.39
N TYR A 105 -3.00 18.36 -2.12
CA TYR A 105 -1.68 18.40 -1.51
C TYR A 105 -0.98 17.06 -1.64
N ILE A 106 0.32 17.09 -1.93
CA ILE A 106 1.15 15.90 -1.94
C ILE A 106 1.62 15.62 -0.52
N GLN A 107 1.26 14.45 0.00
CA GLN A 107 1.52 14.08 1.39
C GLN A 107 1.75 12.58 1.54
N ILE A 108 2.78 12.21 2.29
CA ILE A 108 2.98 10.83 2.75
C ILE A 108 2.30 10.67 4.10
N ILE A 109 1.40 9.69 4.20
CA ILE A 109 0.58 9.42 5.38
C ILE A 109 0.79 7.97 5.81
N ALA A 110 1.29 7.77 7.03
CA ALA A 110 1.40 6.46 7.64
C ALA A 110 0.19 6.17 8.55
N ILE A 111 -0.11 4.88 8.74
CA ILE A 111 -1.17 4.42 9.64
C ILE A 111 -0.53 3.63 10.78
N SER A 112 -0.79 4.04 12.02
CA SER A 112 -0.45 3.28 13.22
C SER A 112 -1.71 2.77 13.93
N TYR A 113 -1.52 1.81 14.82
CA TYR A 113 -2.53 1.40 15.78
C TYR A 113 -2.05 1.77 17.18
N GLU A 114 -2.74 2.69 17.82
CA GLU A 114 -2.57 2.91 19.26
C GLU A 114 -3.47 1.91 20.00
N SER A 115 -2.92 1.26 21.03
CA SER A 115 -3.69 0.47 21.99
C SER A 115 -3.60 1.17 23.35
N ASP A 116 -4.63 1.93 23.70
CA ASP A 116 -4.80 2.46 25.05
C ASP A 116 -5.31 1.36 25.99
N GLY A 117 -4.53 0.29 26.15
CA GLY A 117 -4.60 -0.73 27.20
C GLY A 117 -5.90 -1.54 27.41
N LYS A 118 -7.08 -1.09 26.95
CA LYS A 118 -8.41 -1.64 27.28
C LYS A 118 -9.43 -1.53 26.13
N GLU A 119 -9.11 -0.91 24.99
CA GLU A 119 -10.02 -0.76 23.85
C GLU A 119 -9.49 -1.28 22.51
N LYS A 120 -10.41 -1.54 21.58
CA LYS A 120 -10.13 -1.89 20.17
C LYS A 120 -9.14 -0.90 19.56
N LYS A 121 -8.08 -1.44 18.95
CA LYS A 121 -7.03 -0.67 18.24
C LYS A 121 -7.67 0.25 17.20
N LYS A 122 -7.62 1.57 17.44
CA LYS A 122 -8.09 2.58 16.49
C LYS A 122 -6.94 2.93 15.54
N ALA A 123 -7.24 3.01 14.25
CA ALA A 123 -6.30 3.47 13.24
C ALA A 123 -6.04 4.97 13.44
N LYS A 124 -4.78 5.37 13.43
CA LYS A 124 -4.34 6.76 13.50
C LYS A 124 -3.52 7.10 12.26
N ASN A 125 -3.91 8.18 11.59
CA ASN A 125 -3.15 8.72 10.47
C ASN A 125 -2.06 9.66 10.98
N ILE A 126 -0.83 9.42 10.56
CA ILE A 126 0.35 10.22 10.89
C ILE A 126 0.91 10.78 9.60
N SER A 127 1.01 12.11 9.52
CA SER A 127 1.69 12.77 8.41
C SER A 127 3.20 12.60 8.54
N LEU A 128 3.83 11.92 7.59
CA LEU A 128 5.29 11.77 7.54
C LEU A 128 5.96 12.90 6.76
N GLY A 129 5.29 13.48 5.78
CA GLY A 129 5.81 14.59 5.00
C GLY A 129 4.71 15.30 4.23
N TYR A 130 4.77 16.63 4.20
CA TYR A 130 3.86 17.49 3.43
C TYR A 130 4.70 18.30 2.45
N PHE A 131 4.42 18.15 1.16
CA PHE A 131 5.29 18.64 0.09
C PHE A 131 4.66 19.78 -0.72
N GLY A 132 3.53 20.33 -0.24
CA GLY A 132 2.83 21.42 -0.91
C GLY A 132 1.82 20.96 -1.95
N LYS A 133 1.37 21.92 -2.78
CA LYS A 133 0.36 21.65 -3.82
C LYS A 133 0.98 20.85 -4.97
N SER A 134 0.15 20.02 -5.58
CA SER A 134 0.56 19.12 -6.64
C SER A 134 1.18 19.81 -7.86
N ASP A 135 0.72 21.02 -8.16
CA ASP A 135 1.09 21.76 -9.37
C ASP A 135 2.41 22.54 -9.19
N SER A 136 2.83 22.79 -7.95
CA SER A 136 4.03 23.58 -7.61
C SER A 136 5.28 22.73 -7.36
N LEU A 137 5.18 21.40 -7.39
CA LEU A 137 6.28 20.52 -7.02
C LEU A 137 7.05 20.03 -8.25
N GLU A 138 8.39 20.09 -8.16
CA GLU A 138 9.32 19.62 -9.18
C GLU A 138 9.11 18.14 -9.50
N LYS A 139 9.40 17.74 -10.75
CA LYS A 139 9.16 16.38 -11.23
C LYS A 139 10.00 15.37 -10.47
N GLU A 140 11.26 15.70 -10.22
CA GLU A 140 12.23 14.88 -9.49
C GLU A 140 11.74 14.61 -8.07
N LYS A 141 11.28 15.66 -7.38
CA LYS A 141 10.75 15.53 -6.02
C LYS A 141 9.46 14.70 -5.96
N LYS A 142 8.60 14.77 -6.99
CA LYS A 142 7.43 13.87 -7.13
C LYS A 142 7.87 12.41 -7.28
N SER A 143 8.86 12.17 -8.14
CA SER A 143 9.42 10.82 -8.36
C SER A 143 10.01 10.25 -7.07
N ASP A 144 10.79 11.02 -6.32
CA ASP A 144 11.36 10.59 -5.04
C ASP A 144 10.27 10.23 -4.01
N ILE A 145 9.19 11.02 -3.94
CA ILE A 145 8.05 10.74 -3.04
C ILE A 145 7.33 9.44 -3.41
N ILE A 146 7.07 9.22 -4.70
CA ILE A 146 6.46 7.98 -5.19
C ILE A 146 7.38 6.80 -4.87
N GLU A 147 8.67 6.91 -5.22
CA GLU A 147 9.66 5.87 -5.01
C GLU A 147 9.77 5.49 -3.52
N PHE A 148 9.78 6.48 -2.63
CA PHE A 148 9.83 6.25 -1.18
C PHE A 148 8.68 5.35 -0.71
N VAL A 149 7.44 5.66 -1.11
CA VAL A 149 6.27 4.86 -0.72
C VAL A 149 6.32 3.46 -1.31
N LEU A 150 6.77 3.30 -2.56
CA LEU A 150 6.87 2.00 -3.21
C LEU A 150 7.96 1.12 -2.57
N ARG A 151 9.14 1.68 -2.26
CA ARG A 151 10.22 0.96 -1.59
C ARG A 151 9.87 0.53 -0.18
N TRP A 152 9.13 1.36 0.56
CA TRP A 152 8.59 0.97 1.85
C TRP A 152 7.63 -0.22 1.72
N ARG A 153 6.71 -0.19 0.73
CA ARG A 153 5.74 -1.29 0.50
C ARG A 153 6.44 -2.58 0.11
N TYR A 154 7.46 -2.48 -0.76
CA TYR A 154 8.30 -3.61 -1.13
C TYR A 154 8.94 -4.22 0.12
N GLU A 155 9.68 -3.43 0.91
CA GLU A 155 10.34 -3.93 2.12
C GLU A 155 9.35 -4.52 3.13
N LYS A 156 8.18 -3.89 3.30
CA LYS A 156 7.16 -4.34 4.24
C LYS A 156 6.59 -5.71 3.84
N ALA A 157 6.42 -5.98 2.55
CA ALA A 157 5.99 -7.29 2.06
C ALA A 157 7.05 -8.36 2.35
N PHE A 158 8.34 -8.06 2.16
CA PHE A 158 9.43 -8.98 2.50
C PHE A 158 9.53 -9.29 3.99
N GLN A 159 9.36 -8.28 4.86
CA GLN A 159 9.34 -8.50 6.32
C GLN A 159 8.23 -9.46 6.74
N ASN A 160 7.06 -9.38 6.10
CA ASN A 160 5.97 -10.32 6.39
C ASN A 160 6.34 -11.74 5.98
N LEU A 161 6.98 -11.95 4.83
CA LEU A 161 7.47 -13.27 4.42
C LEU A 161 8.46 -13.85 5.43
N GLU A 162 9.43 -13.05 5.86
CA GLU A 162 10.43 -13.49 6.85
C GLU A 162 9.79 -13.83 8.20
N HIS A 163 8.84 -13.01 8.65
CA HIS A 163 8.06 -13.30 9.85
C HIS A 163 7.32 -14.65 9.78
N TYR A 164 6.76 -15.01 8.62
CA TYR A 164 6.13 -16.32 8.44
C TYR A 164 7.15 -17.46 8.44
N LYS A 165 8.35 -17.29 7.88
CA LYS A 165 9.43 -18.29 7.96
C LYS A 165 9.81 -18.57 9.42
N GLU A 166 10.05 -17.52 10.21
CA GLU A 166 10.37 -17.66 11.64
C GLU A 166 9.28 -18.39 12.43
N LEU A 167 8.00 -18.15 12.11
CA LEU A 167 6.88 -18.86 12.74
C LEU A 167 6.84 -20.34 12.36
N ILE A 168 7.16 -20.69 11.11
CA ILE A 168 7.27 -22.07 10.64
C ILE A 168 8.44 -22.78 11.33
N ASP A 169 9.59 -22.12 11.46
CA ASP A 169 10.75 -22.69 12.13
C ASP A 169 10.48 -22.96 13.62
N LYS A 170 9.73 -22.08 14.28
CA LYS A 170 9.24 -22.30 15.65
C LYS A 170 8.28 -23.48 15.75
N LEU A 171 7.46 -23.73 14.73
CA LEU A 171 6.58 -24.89 14.69
C LEU A 171 7.37 -26.20 14.57
N ASN A 172 8.44 -26.18 13.77
CA ASN A 172 9.30 -27.36 13.56
C ASN A 172 10.19 -27.69 14.78
N THR A 173 10.26 -26.81 15.77
CA THR A 173 11.04 -26.97 17.01
C THR A 173 10.16 -27.24 18.24
N LEU A 174 8.83 -27.33 18.06
CA LEU A 174 7.86 -27.79 19.04
C LEU A 174 7.66 -29.31 18.96
#